data_AF-A0A2X0IV76-F1
#
_entry.id   AF-A0A2X0IV76-F1
#
_cell.length_a   1.000
_cell.length_b   1.000
_cell.length_c   1.000
_cell.angle_alpha   90.00
_cell.angle_beta   90.00
_cell.angle_gamma   90.00
#
_symmetry.space_group_name_H-M   'P 1'
#
loop_
_entity.id
_entity.type
_entity.pdbx_description
1 polymer ?
#
loop_
_entity_poly.entity_id
_entity_poly.type
_entity_poly.pdbx_seq_one_letter_code
_entity_poly.pdbx_strand_id
1 'polypeptide(L)'
;MTRNKSHATALQWNWKSRQELNRRLLDSYGDLAAPRRAFVMDAMRRDPYRTPRAELATLGALTDDTDENCDVCFTYLVSVTPLLAVRLSMVGPYALVQALDDGTSTASRPRVITSEEELDSPAARDVLRILARHGLRCLSEPMLAEPVGLHLPDVAEPTVYNALFAPEDQPWVIAEGSGR
;
A
#
# COMPACT_ATOMS: atom_id res chain seq x y z
N MET A 1 32.42 19.54 -6.32
CA MET A 1 31.05 19.06 -6.67
C MET A 1 31.11 17.54 -6.80
N THR A 2 30.88 16.83 -5.70
CA THR A 2 30.92 15.37 -5.69
C THR A 2 29.52 14.91 -5.33
N ARG A 3 28.84 14.28 -6.29
CA ARG A 3 27.48 13.74 -6.13
C ARG A 3 27.52 12.69 -5.02
N ASN A 4 26.91 12.98 -3.88
CA ASN A 4 26.56 11.96 -2.90
C ASN A 4 25.47 11.09 -3.53
N LYS A 5 25.83 9.88 -3.94
CA LYS A 5 24.86 8.82 -4.23
C LYS A 5 24.32 8.34 -2.89
N SER A 6 23.24 8.96 -2.42
CA SER A 6 22.43 8.38 -1.36
C SER A 6 21.83 7.10 -1.90
N HIS A 7 22.40 5.96 -1.52
CA HIS A 7 21.78 4.66 -1.70
C HIS A 7 20.51 4.65 -0.84
N ALA A 8 19.36 4.90 -1.44
CA ALA A 8 18.10 4.42 -0.90
C ALA A 8 18.24 2.90 -0.81
N THR A 9 18.51 2.41 0.40
CA THR A 9 18.56 0.97 0.63
C THR A 9 17.12 0.51 0.56
N ALA A 10 16.67 0.07 -0.62
CA ALA A 10 15.35 -0.52 -0.78
C ALA A 10 15.19 -1.57 0.31
N LEU A 11 14.24 -1.36 1.22
CA LEU A 11 13.90 -2.34 2.24
C LEU A 11 13.51 -3.61 1.48
N GLN A 12 14.33 -4.66 1.60
CA GLN A 12 14.02 -5.99 1.09
C GLN A 12 13.33 -6.78 2.18
N TRP A 13 12.45 -7.71 1.81
CA TRP A 13 11.93 -8.69 2.75
C TRP A 13 13.09 -9.51 3.32
N ASN A 14 13.36 -9.36 4.60
CA ASN A 14 14.17 -10.34 5.31
C ASN A 14 13.30 -11.55 5.71
N TRP A 15 13.94 -12.67 6.02
CA TRP A 15 13.23 -13.93 6.32
C TRP A 15 12.24 -13.81 7.48
N LYS A 16 12.51 -12.98 8.50
CA LYS A 16 11.59 -12.76 9.63
C LYS A 16 10.35 -12.01 9.17
N SER A 17 10.54 -10.95 8.39
CA SER A 17 9.43 -10.18 7.81
C SER A 17 8.58 -11.04 6.88
N ARG A 18 9.19 -11.97 6.14
CA ARG A 18 8.47 -12.92 5.28
C ARG A 18 7.67 -13.96 6.04
N GLN A 19 8.21 -14.53 7.11
CA GLN A 19 7.47 -15.42 8.00
C GLN A 19 6.31 -14.69 8.69
N GLU A 20 6.52 -13.45 9.11
CA GLU A 20 5.46 -12.62 9.67
C GLU A 20 4.33 -12.39 8.66
N LEU A 21 4.66 -12.02 7.42
CA LEU A 21 3.68 -11.86 6.34
C LEU A 21 2.87 -13.14 6.12
N ASN A 22 3.51 -14.28 5.93
CA ASN A 22 2.83 -15.55 5.70
C ASN A 22 1.89 -15.92 6.86
N ARG A 23 2.30 -15.68 8.11
CA ARG A 23 1.43 -15.90 9.27
C ARG A 23 0.21 -14.99 9.24
N ARG A 24 0.40 -13.69 8.94
CA ARG A 24 -0.72 -12.73 8.84
C ARG A 24 -1.71 -13.11 7.74
N LEU A 25 -1.20 -13.58 6.60
CA LEU A 25 -2.02 -14.08 5.50
C LEU A 25 -2.84 -15.29 5.95
N LEU A 26 -2.21 -16.28 6.57
CA LEU A 26 -2.90 -17.47 7.10
C LEU A 26 -3.95 -17.10 8.15
N ASP A 27 -3.62 -16.21 9.09
CA ASP A 27 -4.53 -15.75 10.14
C ASP A 27 -5.76 -15.02 9.57
N SER A 28 -5.58 -14.25 8.48
CA SER A 28 -6.65 -13.43 7.89
C SER A 28 -7.49 -14.21 6.90
N TYR A 29 -6.85 -14.90 5.96
CA TYR A 29 -7.51 -15.61 4.87
C TYR A 29 -7.97 -17.03 5.24
N GLY A 30 -7.40 -17.61 6.31
CA GLY A 30 -7.55 -19.02 6.61
C GLY A 30 -6.78 -19.86 5.59
N ASP A 31 -7.46 -20.77 4.90
CA ASP A 31 -6.83 -21.61 3.88
C ASP A 31 -6.36 -20.77 2.67
N LEU A 32 -5.05 -20.67 2.43
CA LEU A 32 -4.51 -19.88 1.32
C LEU A 32 -4.80 -20.49 -0.06
N ALA A 33 -5.14 -21.77 -0.14
CA ALA A 33 -5.58 -22.41 -1.39
C ALA A 33 -7.08 -22.19 -1.66
N ALA A 34 -7.85 -21.89 -0.62
CA ALA A 34 -9.29 -21.57 -0.69
C ALA A 34 -9.62 -20.35 0.20
N PRO A 35 -9.06 -19.17 -0.12
CA PRO A 35 -9.06 -18.04 0.82
C PRO A 35 -10.43 -17.45 1.03
N ARG A 36 -10.66 -16.98 2.26
CA ARG A 36 -11.89 -16.28 2.64
C ARG A 36 -11.57 -14.83 2.98
N ARG A 37 -12.39 -13.90 2.48
CA ARG A 37 -12.26 -12.46 2.75
C ARG A 37 -13.17 -11.95 3.88
N ALA A 38 -13.69 -12.84 4.73
CA ALA A 38 -14.60 -12.48 5.82
C ALA A 38 -13.97 -11.47 6.82
N PHE A 39 -12.63 -11.45 6.92
CA PHE A 39 -11.90 -10.49 7.74
C PHE A 39 -12.08 -9.03 7.30
N VAL A 40 -12.44 -8.77 6.03
CA VAL A 40 -12.66 -7.41 5.50
C VAL A 40 -13.81 -6.73 6.24
N MET A 41 -14.98 -7.39 6.31
CA MET A 41 -16.15 -6.87 7.01
C MET A 41 -15.88 -6.64 8.51
N ASP A 42 -15.08 -7.52 9.10
CA ASP A 42 -14.66 -7.41 10.49
C ASP A 42 -13.72 -6.24 10.73
N ALA A 43 -12.77 -5.99 9.83
CA ALA A 43 -11.87 -4.85 9.88
C ALA A 43 -12.64 -3.53 9.69
N MET A 44 -13.54 -3.47 8.72
CA MET A 44 -14.44 -2.32 8.49
C MET A 44 -15.24 -1.97 9.75
N ARG A 45 -15.83 -2.98 10.41
CA ARG A 45 -16.60 -2.76 11.64
C ARG A 45 -15.74 -2.28 12.81
N ARG A 46 -14.51 -2.80 12.93
CA ARG A 46 -13.60 -2.45 14.04
C ARG A 46 -12.93 -1.09 13.84
N ASP A 47 -12.82 -0.61 12.60
CA ASP A 47 -12.14 0.62 12.20
C ASP A 47 -10.77 0.79 12.92
N PRO A 48 -9.84 -0.17 12.73
CA PRO A 48 -8.57 -0.19 13.47
C PRO A 48 -7.71 1.05 13.18
N TYR A 49 -8.00 1.75 12.09
CA TYR A 49 -7.25 2.92 11.64
C TYR A 49 -7.97 4.24 11.92
N ARG A 50 -8.98 4.24 12.79
CA ARG A 50 -9.69 5.47 13.19
C ARG A 50 -8.74 6.59 13.63
N THR A 51 -7.74 6.26 14.46
CA THR A 51 -6.78 7.24 14.98
C THR A 51 -5.83 7.76 13.89
N PRO A 52 -5.08 6.92 13.14
CA PRO A 52 -4.25 7.42 12.05
C PRO A 52 -5.08 8.17 10.99
N ARG A 53 -6.30 7.72 10.67
CA ARG A 53 -7.21 8.45 9.76
C ARG A 53 -7.51 9.86 10.26
N ALA A 54 -7.84 10.01 11.54
CA ALA A 54 -8.11 11.32 12.15
C ALA A 54 -6.88 12.24 12.12
N GLU A 55 -5.67 11.69 12.34
CA GLU A 55 -4.43 12.45 12.24
C GLU A 55 -4.11 12.86 10.79
N LEU A 56 -4.31 11.98 9.81
CA LEU A 56 -4.14 12.31 8.39
C LEU A 56 -5.07 13.46 7.96
N ALA A 57 -6.31 13.48 8.47
CA ALA A 57 -7.28 14.55 8.21
C ALA A 57 -6.86 15.92 8.77
N THR A 58 -5.85 15.98 9.67
CA THR A 58 -5.32 17.26 10.16
C THR A 58 -4.34 17.92 9.17
N LEU A 59 -3.81 17.15 8.21
CA LEU A 59 -2.82 17.63 7.23
C LEU A 59 -3.46 18.30 6.00
N GLY A 60 -4.72 17.95 5.70
CA GLY A 60 -5.45 18.43 4.53
C GLY A 60 -6.82 17.75 4.42
N ALA A 61 -7.56 18.04 3.34
CA ALA A 61 -8.80 17.33 3.06
C ALA A 61 -8.51 15.83 2.88
N LEU A 62 -9.35 14.99 3.48
CA LEU A 62 -9.23 13.54 3.43
C LEU A 62 -10.50 12.95 2.82
N THR A 63 -10.35 12.18 1.74
CA THR A 63 -11.45 11.42 1.13
C THR A 63 -11.23 9.94 1.41
N ASP A 64 -12.28 9.25 1.85
CA ASP A 64 -12.31 7.79 1.94
C ASP A 64 -12.80 7.23 0.61
N ASP A 65 -11.95 6.45 -0.05
CA ASP A 65 -12.16 5.85 -1.37
C ASP A 65 -12.10 4.31 -1.28
N THR A 66 -12.42 3.76 -0.09
CA THR A 66 -12.42 2.31 0.16
C THR A 66 -13.58 1.62 -0.56
N ASP A 67 -13.29 0.65 -1.43
CA ASP A 67 -14.31 -0.26 -2.00
C ASP A 67 -14.35 -1.56 -1.21
N GLU A 68 -15.34 -1.71 -0.32
CA GLU A 68 -15.47 -2.89 0.55
C GLU A 68 -15.66 -4.23 -0.18
N ASN A 69 -16.07 -4.23 -1.45
CA ASN A 69 -16.25 -5.46 -2.22
C ASN A 69 -14.94 -5.95 -2.82
N CYS A 70 -14.06 -5.03 -3.15
CA CYS A 70 -12.83 -5.30 -3.91
C CYS A 70 -11.59 -5.22 -3.02
N ASP A 71 -11.53 -4.25 -2.11
CA ASP A 71 -10.36 -3.95 -1.30
C ASP A 71 -10.16 -4.92 -0.14
N VAL A 72 -8.89 -5.19 0.17
CA VAL A 72 -8.41 -5.77 1.43
C VAL A 72 -7.62 -4.76 2.25
N CYS A 73 -7.91 -3.48 2.01
CA CYS A 73 -7.32 -2.33 2.68
C CYS A 73 -8.35 -1.19 2.81
N PHE A 74 -8.03 -0.19 3.63
CA PHE A 74 -8.70 1.11 3.59
C PHE A 74 -7.94 2.03 2.65
N THR A 75 -8.63 2.71 1.75
CA THR A 75 -8.03 3.63 0.77
C THR A 75 -8.40 5.07 1.12
N TYR A 76 -7.40 5.91 1.36
CA TYR A 76 -7.58 7.33 1.68
C TYR A 76 -6.83 8.23 0.70
N LEU A 77 -7.49 9.28 0.21
CA LEU A 77 -6.86 10.34 -0.57
C LEU A 77 -6.60 11.55 0.33
N VAL A 78 -5.33 11.89 0.53
CA VAL A 78 -4.89 13.02 1.36
C VAL A 78 -4.53 14.19 0.44
N SER A 79 -5.33 15.26 0.46
CA SER A 79 -5.12 16.47 -0.33
C SER A 79 -3.99 17.35 0.21
N VAL A 80 -2.76 16.85 0.06
CA VAL A 80 -1.51 17.59 0.19
C VAL A 80 -0.88 17.73 -1.20
N THR A 81 0.32 18.32 -1.30
CA THR A 81 1.07 18.40 -2.56
C THR A 81 2.30 17.50 -2.49
N PRO A 82 2.44 16.47 -3.36
CA PRO A 82 1.44 15.98 -4.31
C PRO A 82 0.23 15.34 -3.58
N LEU A 83 -0.86 15.12 -4.31
CA LEU A 83 -1.99 14.33 -3.80
C LEU A 83 -1.48 12.92 -3.44
N LEU A 84 -1.77 12.44 -2.24
CA LEU A 84 -1.33 11.12 -1.81
C LEU A 84 -2.50 10.14 -1.70
N ALA A 85 -2.36 8.97 -2.33
CA ALA A 85 -3.19 7.81 -2.03
C ALA A 85 -2.51 6.97 -0.95
N VAL A 86 -3.18 6.77 0.17
CA VAL A 86 -2.71 6.01 1.33
C VAL A 86 -3.61 4.79 1.50
N ARG A 87 -3.06 3.60 1.29
CA ARG A 87 -3.75 2.33 1.51
C ARG A 87 -3.25 1.64 2.77
N LEU A 88 -4.16 1.26 3.66
CA LEU A 88 -3.86 0.62 4.95
C LEU A 88 -4.42 -0.80 4.97
N SER A 89 -3.54 -1.81 4.97
CA SER A 89 -3.96 -3.21 4.84
C SER A 89 -4.84 -3.67 6.01
N MET A 90 -5.87 -4.47 5.74
CA MET A 90 -6.69 -5.11 6.77
C MET A 90 -6.04 -6.40 7.33
N VAL A 91 -4.99 -6.91 6.66
CA VAL A 91 -4.30 -8.17 7.01
C VAL A 91 -3.21 -7.97 8.06
N GLY A 92 -2.64 -6.77 8.14
CA GLY A 92 -1.52 -6.48 9.03
C GLY A 92 -1.06 -5.03 8.99
N PRO A 93 0.03 -4.69 9.68
CA PRO A 93 0.51 -3.32 9.82
C PRO A 93 1.27 -2.86 8.58
N TYR A 94 0.66 -3.00 7.41
CA TYR A 94 1.25 -2.68 6.12
C TYR A 94 0.52 -1.50 5.50
N ALA A 95 1.29 -0.59 4.92
CA ALA A 95 0.79 0.56 4.21
C ALA A 95 1.41 0.65 2.82
N LEU A 96 0.67 1.27 1.91
CA LEU A 96 1.15 1.69 0.60
C LEU A 96 0.82 3.17 0.47
N VAL A 97 1.83 3.99 0.17
CA VAL A 97 1.66 5.41 -0.12
C VAL A 97 2.07 5.66 -1.56
N GLN A 98 1.21 6.32 -2.32
CA GLN A 98 1.48 6.71 -3.69
C GLN A 98 1.31 8.20 -3.86
N ALA A 99 2.27 8.84 -4.51
CA ALA A 99 2.08 10.17 -5.06
C ALA A 99 1.29 10.06 -6.36
N LEU A 100 0.10 10.64 -6.38
CA LEU A 100 -0.71 10.80 -7.58
C LEU A 100 -0.29 12.09 -8.28
N ASP A 101 -0.28 12.05 -9.61
CA ASP A 101 -0.01 13.23 -10.40
C ASP A 101 -1.13 14.26 -10.23
N ASP A 102 -0.79 15.55 -10.27
CA ASP A 102 -1.76 16.65 -10.14
C ASP A 102 -2.55 16.91 -11.44
N GLY A 103 -2.43 16.00 -12.41
CA GLY A 103 -3.08 16.06 -13.70
C GLY A 103 -2.38 16.98 -14.71
N THR A 104 -1.21 17.54 -14.38
CA THR A 104 -0.45 18.39 -15.31
C THR A 104 0.41 17.60 -16.30
N SER A 105 0.68 16.31 -16.05
CA SER A 105 1.38 15.42 -16.98
C SER A 105 0.49 14.27 -17.43
N THR A 106 0.24 14.19 -18.73
CA THR A 106 -0.55 13.12 -19.35
C THR A 106 0.14 11.75 -19.37
N ALA A 107 1.30 11.63 -18.70
CA ALA A 107 2.16 10.44 -18.76
C ALA A 107 2.75 10.03 -17.40
N SER A 108 2.45 10.73 -16.30
CA SER A 108 3.04 10.38 -15.01
C SER A 108 2.25 9.27 -14.34
N ARG A 109 2.95 8.20 -13.95
CA ARG A 109 2.36 7.09 -13.19
C ARG A 109 2.30 7.44 -11.71
N PRO A 110 1.35 6.86 -10.95
CA PRO A 110 1.44 6.84 -9.51
C PRO A 110 2.81 6.31 -9.08
N ARG A 111 3.54 7.08 -8.28
CA ARG A 111 4.86 6.68 -7.76
C ARG A 111 4.71 6.18 -6.34
N VAL A 112 5.17 4.98 -6.04
CA VAL A 112 5.20 4.49 -4.66
C VAL A 112 6.25 5.26 -3.86
N ILE A 113 5.87 5.69 -2.66
CA ILE A 113 6.69 6.50 -1.76
C ILE A 113 7.00 5.68 -0.51
N THR A 114 8.27 5.61 -0.15
CA THR A 114 8.76 4.82 0.99
C THR A 114 9.59 5.62 1.98
N SER A 115 10.08 6.79 1.59
CA SER A 115 10.90 7.63 2.46
C SER A 115 10.55 9.12 2.35
N GLU A 116 10.83 9.87 3.42
CA GLU A 116 10.51 11.30 3.51
C GLU A 116 11.33 12.14 2.51
N GLU A 117 12.51 11.68 2.12
CA GLU A 117 13.41 12.33 1.18
C GLU A 117 12.84 12.36 -0.26
N GLU A 118 11.86 11.51 -0.56
CA GLU A 118 11.19 11.47 -1.87
C GLU A 118 10.10 12.55 -2.02
N LEU A 119 9.82 13.28 -0.94
CA LEU A 119 8.73 14.26 -0.85
C LEU A 119 9.30 15.65 -0.55
N ASP A 120 8.90 16.66 -1.31
CA ASP A 120 9.31 18.04 -1.06
C ASP A 120 8.41 18.75 -0.03
N SER A 121 7.15 18.33 0.08
CA SER A 121 6.17 18.93 0.98
C SER A 121 6.31 18.44 2.42
N PRO A 122 6.39 19.34 3.42
CA PRO A 122 6.36 18.97 4.83
C PRO A 122 5.12 18.15 5.21
N ALA A 123 3.94 18.53 4.71
CA ALA A 123 2.69 17.82 4.99
C ALA A 123 2.70 16.40 4.40
N ALA A 124 3.30 16.22 3.22
CA ALA A 124 3.45 14.90 2.62
C ALA A 124 4.41 14.03 3.44
N ARG A 125 5.52 14.59 3.96
CA ARG A 125 6.42 13.86 4.88
C ARG A 125 5.73 13.48 6.18
N ASP A 126 4.87 14.35 6.71
CA ASP A 126 4.11 14.09 7.92
C ASP A 126 3.13 12.91 7.79
N VAL A 127 2.63 12.62 6.57
CA VAL A 127 1.88 11.37 6.30
C VAL A 127 2.72 10.15 6.66
N LEU A 128 3.95 10.05 6.16
CA LEU A 128 4.83 8.91 6.46
C LEU A 128 5.16 8.80 7.96
N ARG A 129 5.36 9.94 8.62
CA ARG A 129 5.61 9.99 10.07
C ARG A 129 4.43 9.50 10.89
N ILE A 130 3.21 9.88 10.52
CA ILE A 130 1.98 9.40 11.15
C ILE A 130 1.91 7.87 11.01
N LEU A 131 2.08 7.34 9.80
CA LEU A 131 2.04 5.90 9.56
C LEU A 131 3.08 5.16 10.40
N ALA A 132 4.34 5.62 10.41
CA ALA A 132 5.41 5.03 11.20
C ALA A 132 5.12 5.07 12.71
N ARG A 133 4.59 6.18 13.23
CA ARG A 133 4.21 6.33 14.65
C ARG A 133 3.11 5.34 15.07
N HIS A 134 2.20 5.00 14.15
CA HIS A 134 1.17 3.98 14.36
C HIS A 134 1.67 2.55 14.04
N GLY A 135 2.97 2.38 13.82
CA GLY A 135 3.60 1.06 13.58
C GLY A 135 3.33 0.48 12.19
N LEU A 136 2.80 1.28 11.26
CA LEU A 136 2.53 0.87 9.88
C LEU A 136 3.81 0.91 9.05
N ARG A 137 4.01 -0.14 8.25
CA ARG A 137 5.20 -0.33 7.41
C ARG A 137 4.85 0.01 5.97
N CYS A 138 5.38 1.11 5.45
CA CYS A 138 5.27 1.45 4.03
C CYS A 138 6.07 0.45 3.19
N LEU A 139 5.41 -0.20 2.24
CA LEU A 139 6.01 -1.20 1.35
C LEU A 139 6.52 -0.55 0.06
N SER A 140 7.69 -1.00 -0.41
CA SER A 140 8.27 -0.59 -1.68
C SER A 140 7.71 -1.38 -2.87
N GLU A 141 7.85 -0.88 -4.10
CA GLU A 141 7.43 -1.61 -5.31
C GLU A 141 8.04 -3.02 -5.40
N PRO A 142 9.36 -3.22 -5.18
CA PRO A 142 9.93 -4.56 -5.19
C PRO A 142 9.30 -5.50 -4.15
N MET A 143 8.98 -4.98 -2.97
CA MET A 143 8.32 -5.77 -1.92
C MET A 143 6.89 -6.15 -2.28
N LEU A 144 6.16 -5.24 -2.94
CA LEU A 144 4.78 -5.42 -3.36
C LEU A 144 4.66 -6.41 -4.53
N ALA A 145 5.66 -6.43 -5.40
CA ALA A 145 5.73 -7.31 -6.55
C ALA A 145 6.14 -8.75 -6.24
N GLU A 146 6.59 -9.05 -5.02
CA GLU A 146 6.96 -10.43 -4.67
C GLU A 146 5.75 -11.37 -4.73
N PRO A 147 5.89 -12.58 -5.31
CA PRO A 147 4.82 -13.57 -5.33
C PRO A 147 4.51 -14.07 -3.92
N VAL A 148 3.28 -14.51 -3.68
CA VAL A 148 2.83 -15.11 -2.42
C VAL A 148 2.07 -16.42 -2.68
N GLY A 149 2.08 -17.32 -1.69
CA GLY A 149 1.36 -18.60 -1.77
C GLY A 149 -0.14 -18.47 -1.51
N LEU A 150 -0.79 -17.44 -2.07
CA LEU A 150 -2.22 -17.19 -1.99
C LEU A 150 -2.85 -17.53 -3.34
N HIS A 151 -3.99 -18.21 -3.37
CA HIS A 151 -4.75 -18.45 -4.59
C HIS A 151 -5.90 -17.46 -4.70
N LEU A 152 -5.86 -16.57 -5.70
CA LEU A 152 -6.98 -15.67 -6.00
C LEU A 152 -7.58 -16.07 -7.36
N PRO A 153 -8.92 -16.09 -7.48
CA PRO A 153 -9.55 -16.26 -8.78
C PRO A 153 -9.03 -15.21 -9.78
N ASP A 154 -8.79 -15.63 -11.02
CA ASP A 154 -8.38 -14.76 -12.14
C ASP A 154 -7.01 -14.09 -12.00
N VAL A 155 -6.23 -14.42 -10.96
CA VAL A 155 -4.84 -13.93 -10.77
C VAL A 155 -3.89 -15.12 -10.85
N ALA A 156 -3.11 -15.20 -11.93
CA ALA A 156 -2.23 -16.34 -12.19
C ALA A 156 -1.10 -16.48 -11.16
N GLU A 157 -0.48 -15.36 -10.76
CA GLU A 157 0.60 -15.32 -9.78
C GLU A 157 0.35 -14.19 -8.77
N PRO A 158 -0.44 -14.46 -7.70
CA PRO A 158 -0.75 -13.44 -6.71
C PRO A 158 0.51 -12.90 -6.02
N THR A 159 0.57 -11.59 -5.89
CA THR A 159 1.69 -10.85 -5.28
C THR A 159 1.33 -10.35 -3.89
N VAL A 160 2.32 -9.83 -3.16
CA VAL A 160 2.11 -9.12 -1.88
C VAL A 160 1.09 -8.00 -2.03
N TYR A 161 1.11 -7.27 -3.15
CA TYR A 161 0.08 -6.26 -3.43
C TYR A 161 -1.32 -6.86 -3.43
N ASN A 162 -1.51 -7.97 -4.16
CA ASN A 162 -2.81 -8.63 -4.28
C ASN A 162 -3.35 -9.10 -2.94
N ALA A 163 -2.44 -9.57 -2.08
CA ALA A 163 -2.76 -10.13 -0.79
C ALA A 163 -3.03 -9.07 0.29
N LEU A 164 -2.53 -7.84 0.13
CA LEU A 164 -2.60 -6.81 1.17
C LEU A 164 -3.47 -5.61 0.82
N PHE A 165 -3.74 -5.34 -0.47
CA PHE A 165 -4.45 -4.13 -0.90
C PHE A 165 -5.64 -4.40 -1.82
N ALA A 166 -5.43 -4.95 -3.02
CA ALA A 166 -6.49 -5.14 -4.01
C ALA A 166 -6.20 -6.34 -4.93
N PRO A 167 -7.19 -7.14 -5.33
CA PRO A 167 -6.99 -8.36 -6.11
C PRO A 167 -6.58 -8.06 -7.56
N GLU A 168 -6.80 -6.84 -8.02
CA GLU A 168 -6.44 -6.36 -9.36
C GLU A 168 -4.93 -6.15 -9.54
N ASP A 169 -4.50 -5.89 -10.77
CA ASP A 169 -3.10 -5.63 -11.11
C ASP A 169 -2.53 -4.40 -10.37
N GLN A 170 -1.22 -4.42 -10.18
CA GLN A 170 -0.50 -3.29 -9.56
C GLN A 170 -0.62 -2.05 -10.44
N PRO A 171 -1.14 -0.91 -9.93
CA PRO A 171 -1.43 0.26 -10.77
C PRO A 171 -0.19 0.97 -11.33
N TRP A 172 1.02 0.58 -10.92
CA TRP A 172 2.30 1.08 -11.44
C TRP A 172 2.96 0.17 -12.49
N VAL A 173 2.47 -1.05 -12.68
CA VAL A 173 2.98 -1.99 -13.69
C VAL A 173 2.27 -1.75 -15.01
N ILE A 174 3.02 -1.51 -16.10
CA ILE A 174 2.43 -1.62 -17.45
C ILE A 174 2.26 -3.09 -17.73
N ALA A 175 1.11 -3.50 -18.23
CA ALA A 175 1.05 -4.71 -19.04
C ALA A 175 1.99 -4.53 -20.25
N GLU A 176 3.22 -5.04 -20.17
CA GLU A 176 4.02 -5.27 -21.37
C GLU A 176 3.31 -6.37 -22.18
N GLY A 177 2.48 -5.98 -23.15
CA GLY A 177 1.88 -6.92 -24.10
C GLY A 177 0.36 -6.85 -24.21
N SER A 178 -0.15 -5.76 -24.79
CA SER A 178 -1.30 -5.85 -25.70
C SER A 178 -0.88 -5.35 -27.09
N GLY A 179 0.27 -5.84 -27.54
CA GLY A 179 0.61 -5.86 -28.97
C GLY A 179 0.09 -7.17 -29.54
N ARG A 180 -1.09 -7.14 -30.14
CA ARG A 180 -1.50 -8.15 -31.11
C ARG A 180 -0.67 -8.01 -32.38
#